data_AF-N9Q7G8-F1
#
_entry.id   AF-N9Q7G8-F1
#
_cell.length_a   1.000
_cell.length_b   1.000
_cell.length_c   1.000
_cell.angle_alpha   90.00
_cell.angle_beta   90.00
_cell.angle_gamma   90.00
#
_symmetry.space_group_name_H-M   'P 1'
#
loop_
_entity.id
_entity.type
_entity.pdbx_description
1 polymer ?
#
loop_
_entity_poly.entity_id
_entity_poly.type
_entity_poly.pdbx_seq_one_letter_code
_entity_poly.pdbx_strand_id
1 'polypeptide(L)'
;MEKDCLDIRSYRIRANEAVHLSLPEQSYYIILAVNTDQILPEWRNWICEQIVYSRLCIQAMVAGHECSIWDDVLDETYLGFYNDQPPVDHCFMTTWHENETLEDITEFAKFSMELENVSNLVIVHIE
;
A
#
# COMPACT_ATOMS: atom_id res chain seq x y z
N MET A 1 3.95 28.36 8.00
CA MET A 1 4.03 27.20 7.09
C MET A 1 2.62 26.96 6.60
N GLU A 2 2.37 27.18 5.31
CA GLU A 2 1.17 26.63 4.70
C GLU A 2 1.19 25.11 4.94
N LYS A 3 0.07 24.59 5.43
CA LYS A 3 -0.11 23.15 5.58
C LYS A 3 -0.15 22.62 4.16
N ASP A 4 0.90 21.95 3.69
CA ASP A 4 0.88 21.30 2.38
C ASP A 4 -0.36 20.41 2.35
N CYS A 5 -1.25 20.68 1.40
CA CYS A 5 -2.48 19.93 1.27
C CYS A 5 -2.13 18.50 0.87
N LEU A 6 -2.74 17.51 1.52
CA LEU A 6 -2.57 16.10 1.17
C LEU A 6 -2.99 15.89 -0.30
N ASP A 7 -2.05 15.49 -1.15
CA ASP A 7 -2.33 15.07 -2.53
C ASP A 7 -2.85 13.63 -2.52
N ILE A 8 -4.12 13.45 -2.89
CA ILE A 8 -4.77 12.14 -2.95
C ILE A 8 -4.87 11.70 -4.40
N ARG A 9 -4.18 10.62 -4.75
CA ARG A 9 -4.25 9.99 -6.08
C ARG A 9 -5.04 8.70 -5.98
N SER A 10 -6.18 8.64 -6.65
CA SER A 10 -7.01 7.43 -6.72
C SER A 10 -7.16 6.96 -8.16
N TYR A 11 -6.89 5.68 -8.42
CA TYR A 11 -7.07 5.08 -9.74
C TYR A 11 -7.39 3.59 -9.66
N ARG A 12 -7.86 3.04 -10.77
CA ARG A 12 -8.23 1.63 -10.93
C ARG A 12 -7.21 0.91 -11.81
N ILE A 13 -6.90 -0.32 -11.46
CA ILE A 13 -6.07 -1.23 -12.25
C ILE A 13 -6.80 -2.57 -12.36
N ARG A 14 -6.63 -3.23 -13.51
CA ARG A 14 -7.18 -4.57 -13.71
C ARG A 14 -6.18 -5.61 -13.23
N ALA A 15 -6.67 -6.58 -12.47
CA ALA A 15 -5.87 -7.71 -12.05
C ALA A 15 -5.26 -8.45 -13.25
N ASN A 16 -4.01 -8.88 -13.09
CA ASN A 16 -3.27 -9.71 -14.07
C ASN A 16 -2.93 -9.02 -15.41
N GLU A 17 -3.16 -7.72 -15.54
CA GLU A 17 -2.70 -6.94 -16.70
C GLU A 17 -1.35 -6.27 -16.42
N ALA A 18 -0.57 -5.97 -17.46
CA ALA A 18 0.66 -5.22 -17.32
C ALA A 18 0.37 -3.77 -16.87
N VAL A 19 0.72 -3.42 -15.63
CA VAL A 19 0.47 -2.10 -15.04
C VAL A 19 1.61 -1.56 -14.17
N HIS A 20 2.12 -0.38 -14.51
CA HIS A 20 3.04 0.34 -13.63
C HIS A 20 2.26 1.28 -12.72
N LEU A 21 2.45 1.14 -11.40
CA LEU A 21 1.85 2.04 -10.42
C LEU A 21 2.42 3.45 -10.59
N SER A 22 1.54 4.45 -10.51
CA SER A 22 1.93 5.85 -10.50
C SER A 22 2.27 6.29 -9.06
N LEU A 23 3.45 5.90 -8.58
CA LEU A 23 3.92 6.18 -7.22
C LEU A 23 4.55 7.59 -7.09
N PRO A 24 4.35 8.31 -5.97
CA PRO A 24 5.00 9.59 -5.71
C PRO A 24 6.53 9.51 -5.60
N GLU A 25 7.23 10.60 -5.96
CA GLU A 25 8.69 10.76 -5.77
C GLU A 25 9.06 11.22 -4.35
N GLN A 26 8.08 11.32 -3.45
CA GLN A 26 8.23 11.72 -2.05
C GLN A 26 7.60 10.64 -1.17
N SER A 27 7.86 10.66 0.14
CA SER A 27 7.23 9.73 1.07
C SER A 27 5.71 9.76 0.97
N TYR A 28 5.10 8.57 0.97
CA TYR A 28 3.68 8.41 0.77
C TYR A 28 3.11 7.24 1.59
N TYR A 29 1.80 7.28 1.77
CA TYR A 29 1.01 6.12 2.18
C TYR A 29 0.22 5.57 1.00
N ILE A 30 -0.05 4.27 1.02
CA ILE A 30 -0.85 3.61 -0.01
C ILE A 30 -1.96 2.77 0.60
N ILE A 31 -3.13 2.80 -0.05
CA ILE A 31 -4.26 1.93 0.23
C ILE A 31 -4.51 1.08 -1.01
N LEU A 32 -4.48 -0.24 -0.86
CA LEU A 32 -4.85 -1.20 -1.88
C LEU A 32 -6.26 -1.74 -1.58
N ALA A 33 -7.23 -1.40 -2.42
CA ALA A 33 -8.59 -1.92 -2.33
C ALA A 33 -8.77 -3.08 -3.34
N VAL A 34 -8.68 -4.31 -2.85
CA VAL A 34 -8.73 -5.55 -3.64
C VAL A 34 -10.18 -6.00 -3.82
N ASN A 35 -10.78 -5.69 -4.97
CA ASN A 35 -12.21 -5.94 -5.26
C ASN A 35 -12.46 -7.19 -6.12
N THR A 36 -11.46 -8.06 -6.26
CA THR A 36 -11.52 -9.30 -7.05
C THR A 36 -10.70 -10.40 -6.38
N ASP A 37 -11.16 -11.63 -6.49
CA ASP A 37 -10.47 -12.84 -6.00
C ASP A 37 -9.60 -13.51 -7.09
N GLN A 38 -9.61 -12.97 -8.31
CA GLN A 38 -8.88 -13.53 -9.45
C GLN A 38 -7.47 -12.94 -9.56
N ILE A 39 -6.63 -13.13 -8.55
CA ILE A 39 -5.27 -12.58 -8.51
C ILE A 39 -4.23 -13.67 -8.75
N LEU A 40 -3.38 -13.49 -9.77
CA LEU A 40 -2.20 -14.34 -9.98
C LEU A 40 -1.09 -13.98 -8.97
N PRO A 41 -0.45 -14.97 -8.30
CA PRO A 41 0.60 -14.71 -7.33
C PRO A 41 1.76 -13.86 -7.89
N GLU A 42 2.24 -14.17 -9.10
CA GLU A 42 3.31 -13.41 -9.74
C GLU A 42 2.93 -11.96 -10.01
N TRP A 43 1.66 -11.69 -10.31
CA TRP A 43 1.18 -10.34 -10.54
C TRP A 43 1.09 -9.56 -9.23
N ARG A 44 0.55 -10.16 -8.17
CA ARG A 44 0.54 -9.58 -6.81
C ARG A 44 1.96 -9.24 -6.36
N ASN A 45 2.88 -10.20 -6.46
CA ASN A 45 4.28 -10.01 -6.07
C ASN A 45 4.89 -8.84 -6.83
N TRP A 46 4.62 -8.73 -8.13
CA TRP A 46 5.11 -7.62 -8.93
C TRP A 46 4.53 -6.25 -8.54
N ILE A 47 3.27 -6.18 -8.10
CA ILE A 47 2.70 -4.95 -7.52
C ILE A 47 3.39 -4.60 -6.20
N CYS A 48 3.59 -5.58 -5.32
CA CYS A 48 4.29 -5.39 -4.04
C CYS A 48 5.75 -4.95 -4.23
N GLU A 49 6.47 -5.54 -5.19
CA GLU A 49 7.82 -5.13 -5.58
C GLU A 49 7.87 -3.66 -6.00
N GLN A 50 6.93 -3.18 -6.81
CA GLN A 50 6.87 -1.76 -7.21
C GLN A 50 6.76 -0.84 -5.99
N ILE A 51 5.94 -1.20 -5.00
CA ILE A 51 5.75 -0.42 -3.77
C ILE A 51 7.02 -0.44 -2.93
N VAL A 52 7.56 -1.62 -2.63
CA VAL A 52 8.74 -1.78 -1.77
C VAL A 52 9.99 -1.14 -2.41
N TYR A 53 10.21 -1.36 -3.71
CA TYR A 53 11.38 -0.85 -4.41
C TYR A 53 11.34 0.66 -4.64
N SER A 54 10.19 1.30 -4.45
CA SER A 54 10.12 2.77 -4.39
C SER A 54 10.95 3.32 -3.22
N ARG A 55 11.06 2.57 -2.12
CA ARG A 55 11.70 2.96 -0.84
C ARG A 55 11.09 4.21 -0.18
N LEU A 56 9.96 4.68 -0.70
CA LEU A 56 9.28 5.90 -0.27
C LEU A 56 7.93 5.61 0.39
N CYS A 57 7.42 4.39 0.22
CA CYS A 57 6.21 3.95 0.91
C CYS A 57 6.51 3.77 2.41
N ILE A 58 5.83 4.55 3.25
CA ILE A 58 5.97 4.46 4.70
C ILE A 58 4.94 3.50 5.30
N GLN A 59 3.73 3.49 4.75
CA GLN A 59 2.66 2.60 5.19
C GLN A 59 1.82 2.11 4.01
N ALA A 60 1.54 0.81 3.98
CA ALA A 60 0.60 0.19 3.07
C ALA A 60 -0.56 -0.43 3.84
N MET A 61 -1.78 -0.07 3.47
CA MET A 61 -3.00 -0.67 4.00
C MET A 61 -3.67 -1.46 2.88
N VAL A 62 -4.02 -2.71 3.11
CA VAL A 62 -4.69 -3.57 2.13
C VAL A 62 -6.06 -3.96 2.66
N ALA A 63 -7.10 -3.78 1.87
CA ALA A 63 -8.46 -4.17 2.23
C ALA A 63 -9.12 -4.96 1.09
N GLY A 64 -10.07 -5.83 1.44
CA GLY A 64 -10.84 -6.61 0.48
C GLY A 64 -10.40 -8.08 0.38
N HIS A 65 -10.48 -8.65 -0.81
CA HIS A 65 -10.27 -10.09 -1.02
C HIS A 65 -8.83 -10.52 -0.75
N GLU A 66 -8.66 -11.55 0.10
CA GLU A 66 -7.36 -12.17 0.43
C GLU A 66 -6.28 -11.15 0.79
N CYS A 67 -6.67 -10.02 1.41
CA CYS A 67 -5.77 -8.88 1.61
C CYS A 67 -4.63 -9.19 2.61
N SER A 68 -4.79 -10.19 3.48
CA SER A 68 -3.72 -10.70 4.34
C SER A 68 -2.54 -11.27 3.53
N ILE A 69 -2.79 -11.89 2.38
CA ILE A 69 -1.72 -12.41 1.53
C ILE A 69 -0.90 -11.26 0.92
N TRP A 70 -1.53 -10.13 0.64
CA TRP A 70 -0.82 -8.95 0.14
C TRP A 70 0.08 -8.35 1.20
N ASP A 71 -0.40 -8.29 2.45
CA ASP A 71 0.36 -7.86 3.62
C ASP A 71 1.60 -8.74 3.84
N ASP A 72 1.43 -10.06 3.88
CA ASP A 72 2.54 -11.02 3.99
C ASP A 72 3.58 -10.82 2.87
N VAL A 73 3.13 -10.68 1.61
CA VAL A 73 4.04 -10.50 0.47
C VAL A 73 4.77 -9.15 0.53
N LEU A 74 4.11 -8.08 1.01
CA LEU A 74 4.75 -6.78 1.20
C LEU A 74 5.87 -6.87 2.24
N ASP A 75 5.61 -7.51 3.37
CA ASP A 75 6.59 -7.73 4.45
C ASP A 75 7.76 -8.60 3.98
N GLU A 76 7.48 -9.75 3.36
CA GLU A 76 8.50 -10.65 2.81
C GLU A 76 9.36 -9.95 1.75
N THR A 77 8.74 -9.16 0.87
CA THR A 77 9.45 -8.40 -0.17
C THR A 77 10.32 -7.31 0.45
N TYR A 78 9.83 -6.63 1.49
CA TYR A 78 10.60 -5.60 2.21
C TYR A 78 11.82 -6.18 2.93
N LEU A 79 11.64 -7.27 3.67
CA LEU A 79 12.73 -7.96 4.34
C LEU A 79 13.74 -8.51 3.32
N GLY A 80 13.26 -9.17 2.26
CA GLY A 80 14.10 -9.70 1.19
C GLY A 80 14.92 -8.60 0.47
N PHE A 81 14.32 -7.44 0.20
CA PHE A 81 15.01 -6.29 -0.40
C PHE A 81 16.19 -5.80 0.44
N TYR A 82 16.06 -5.85 1.77
CA TYR A 82 17.09 -5.44 2.72
C TYR A 82 17.93 -6.60 3.26
N ASN A 83 17.82 -7.81 2.70
CA ASN A 83 18.48 -9.03 3.22
C ASN A 83 18.28 -9.21 4.74
N ASP A 84 17.02 -9.08 5.20
CA ASP A 84 16.61 -9.17 6.60
C ASP A 84 17.24 -8.12 7.54
N GLN A 85 17.82 -7.04 6.99
CA GLN A 85 18.45 -5.96 7.73
C GLN A 85 17.88 -4.59 7.32
N PRO A 86 16.59 -4.32 7.58
CA PRO A 86 16.00 -3.05 7.22
C PRO A 86 16.65 -1.88 7.98
N PRO A 87 16.64 -0.68 7.39
CA PRO A 87 17.11 0.54 8.05
C PRO A 87 16.37 0.82 9.36
N VAL A 88 17.10 1.29 10.39
CA VAL A 88 16.54 1.57 11.72
C VAL A 88 15.60 2.78 11.71
N ASP A 89 15.83 3.72 10.79
CA ASP A 89 15.12 4.98 10.65
C ASP A 89 13.99 4.94 9.62
N HIS A 90 13.76 3.80 8.97
CA HIS A 90 12.66 3.60 8.05
C HIS A 90 11.92 2.30 8.38
N CYS A 91 10.72 2.47 8.93
CA CYS A 91 9.79 1.39 9.19
C CYS A 91 8.72 1.41 8.09
N PHE A 92 8.75 0.41 7.21
CA PHE A 92 7.63 0.16 6.31
C PHE A 92 6.57 -0.63 7.10
N MET A 93 5.40 -0.04 7.29
CA MET A 93 4.32 -0.64 8.06
C MET A 93 3.22 -1.13 7.14
N THR A 94 2.75 -2.36 7.37
CA THR A 94 1.65 -2.95 6.63
C THR A 94 0.46 -3.20 7.57
N THR A 95 -0.76 -3.07 7.06
CA THR A 95 -1.99 -3.49 7.74
C THR A 95 -2.96 -4.10 6.75
N TRP A 96 -3.73 -5.10 7.18
CA TRP A 96 -4.77 -5.72 6.37
C TRP A 96 -6.14 -5.65 7.02
N HIS A 97 -7.19 -5.53 6.21
CA HIS A 97 -8.59 -5.40 6.65
C HIS A 97 -9.49 -6.31 5.80
N GLU A 98 -9.56 -7.59 6.19
CA GLU A 98 -10.31 -8.61 5.46
C GLU A 98 -11.76 -8.66 5.93
N ASN A 99 -12.71 -8.58 4.98
CA ASN A 99 -14.16 -8.58 5.26
C ASN A 99 -14.66 -7.45 6.19
N GLU A 100 -13.86 -6.40 6.41
CA GLU A 100 -14.25 -5.23 7.18
C GLU A 100 -15.08 -4.24 6.35
N THR A 101 -15.91 -3.45 7.02
CA THR A 101 -16.70 -2.43 6.32
C THR A 101 -15.84 -1.23 5.97
N LEU A 102 -16.27 -0.44 4.97
CA LEU A 102 -15.59 0.81 4.63
C LEU A 102 -15.55 1.79 5.81
N GLU A 103 -16.56 1.74 6.69
CA GLU A 103 -16.59 2.54 7.92
C GLU A 103 -15.48 2.12 8.88
N ASP A 104 -15.34 0.82 9.15
CA ASP A 104 -14.29 0.28 10.03
C ASP A 104 -12.89 0.61 9.50
N ILE A 105 -12.67 0.39 8.20
CA ILE A 105 -11.39 0.69 7.53
C ILE A 105 -11.08 2.20 7.63
N THR A 106 -12.09 3.05 7.42
CA THR A 106 -11.91 4.50 7.49
C THR A 106 -11.61 4.97 8.91
N GLU A 107 -12.30 4.43 9.92
CA GLU A 107 -12.02 4.73 11.32
C GLU A 107 -10.63 4.26 11.73
N PHE A 108 -10.21 3.08 11.29
CA PHE A 108 -8.85 2.60 11.53
C PHE A 108 -7.80 3.49 10.85
N ALA A 109 -8.00 3.87 9.58
CA ALA A 109 -7.07 4.73 8.85
C ALA A 109 -6.88 6.09 9.52
N LYS A 110 -7.94 6.69 10.10
CA LYS A 110 -7.82 7.95 10.87
C LYS A 110 -6.88 7.83 12.08
N PHE A 111 -6.81 6.65 12.68
CA PHE A 111 -5.99 6.38 13.85
C PHE A 111 -4.57 5.94 13.47
N SER A 112 -4.43 5.08 12.47
CA SER A 112 -3.15 4.44 12.12
C SER A 112 -2.32 5.24 11.13
N MET A 113 -2.96 5.92 10.18
CA MET A 113 -2.26 6.72 9.17
C MET A 113 -2.09 8.14 9.69
N GLU A 114 -0.86 8.48 10.09
CA GLU A 114 -0.49 9.83 10.50
C GLU A 114 -0.40 10.76 9.28
N LEU A 115 -1.52 10.99 8.58
CA LEU A 115 -1.60 11.70 7.29
C LEU A 115 -1.05 13.13 7.33
N GLU A 116 -0.85 13.72 8.52
CA GLU A 116 -0.20 15.01 8.68
C GLU A 116 1.32 14.96 8.44
N ASN A 117 1.93 13.76 8.45
CA ASN A 117 3.36 13.53 8.28
C ASN A 117 3.76 13.21 6.84
N VAL A 118 2.79 13.08 5.93
CA VAL A 118 3.03 12.84 4.49
C VAL A 118 2.24 13.82 3.63
N SER A 119 2.78 14.13 2.46
CA SER A 119 2.10 14.99 1.48
C SER A 119 1.29 14.19 0.46
N ASN A 120 1.41 12.87 0.44
CA ASN A 120 0.83 12.02 -0.61
C ASN A 120 0.12 10.79 -0.04
N LEU A 121 -1.10 10.54 -0.53
CA LEU A 121 -1.85 9.30 -0.33
C LEU A 121 -2.22 8.71 -1.70
N VAL A 122 -1.87 7.45 -1.92
CA VAL A 122 -2.24 6.70 -3.12
C VAL A 122 -3.33 5.70 -2.78
N ILE A 123 -4.39 5.64 -3.57
CA ILE A 123 -5.48 4.66 -3.43
C ILE A 123 -5.58 3.90 -4.74
N VAL A 124 -5.30 2.60 -4.71
CA VAL A 124 -5.35 1.72 -5.88
C VAL A 124 -6.51 0.77 -5.72
N HIS A 125 -7.49 0.87 -6.61
CA HIS A 125 -8.58 -0.10 -6.72
C HIS A 125 -8.16 -1.20 -7.69
N ILE A 126 -8.09 -2.43 -7.21
CA ILE A 126 -7.79 -3.61 -8.01
C ILE A 126 -9.12 -4.29 -8.33
N GLU A 127 -9.42 -4.41 -9.62
CA GLU A 127 -10.68 -4.95 -10.16
C GLU A 127 -10.44 -6.16 -11.07
#